data_AF-A0AAV6W7Y0-F1
#
_entry.id   AF-A0AAV6W7Y0-F1
#
_cell.length_a   1.000
_cell.length_b   1.000
_cell.length_c   1.000
_cell.angle_alpha   90.00
_cell.angle_beta   90.00
_cell.angle_gamma   90.00
#
_symmetry.space_group_name_H-M   'P 1'
#
loop_
_entity.id
_entity.type
_entity.pdbx_description
1 polymer ?
#
loop_
_entity_poly.entity_id
_entity_poly.type
_entity_poly.pdbx_seq_one_letter_code
_entity_poly.pdbx_strand_id
1 'polypeptide(L)'
;MTMCVRALTFDLDYARWLAEHQRLINDLRSAVNSRVGETELRILVDGVMLHYSEIFRLKNIAAKSDVFHIFSGMWKFPAERCFMWLGGFRSSDVLKMLGNQIEPLTEQQLMGIYNLQQSSQQAEDALSQGMEALQQSLADLLRQQTLQQLQRILTTRQAARVILAINDYKSRLRALSSLW
;
A
#
# COMPACT_ATOMS: atom_id res chain seq x y z
N MET A 1 7.15 4.81 -25.03
CA MET A 1 8.58 4.52 -24.76
C MET A 1 9.06 5.09 -23.41
N THR A 2 8.63 6.30 -23.03
CA THR A 2 9.03 6.99 -21.77
C THR A 2 8.54 6.32 -20.47
N MET A 3 7.40 5.63 -20.48
CA MET A 3 6.89 4.89 -19.30
C MET A 3 7.77 3.69 -18.90
N CYS A 4 8.32 2.97 -19.89
CA CYS A 4 9.14 1.78 -19.63
C CYS A 4 10.45 2.16 -18.91
N VAL A 5 11.07 3.29 -19.31
CA VAL A 5 12.32 3.77 -18.72
C VAL A 5 12.18 4.17 -17.25
N ARG A 6 11.06 4.81 -16.87
CA ARG A 6 10.84 5.26 -15.48
C ARG A 6 10.55 4.11 -14.51
N ALA A 7 9.82 3.09 -14.95
CA ALA A 7 9.63 1.86 -14.18
C ALA A 7 10.98 1.15 -13.96
N LEU A 8 11.79 1.01 -15.02
CA LEU A 8 13.15 0.44 -14.93
C LEU A 8 14.07 1.22 -13.98
N THR A 9 13.95 2.55 -13.91
CA THR A 9 14.73 3.37 -12.95
C THR A 9 14.35 3.07 -11.51
N PHE A 10 13.05 2.98 -11.19
CA PHE A 10 12.60 2.62 -9.85
C PHE A 10 13.08 1.22 -9.44
N ASP A 11 12.99 0.25 -10.35
CA ASP A 11 13.42 -1.13 -10.09
C ASP A 11 14.91 -1.21 -9.76
N LEU A 12 15.74 -0.47 -10.50
CA LEU A 12 17.18 -0.39 -10.26
C LEU A 12 17.52 0.30 -8.94
N ASP A 13 16.87 1.43 -8.65
CA ASP A 13 17.09 2.16 -7.40
C ASP A 13 16.59 1.37 -6.19
N TYR A 14 15.48 0.64 -6.33
CA TYR A 14 14.96 -0.27 -5.31
C TYR A 14 15.90 -1.47 -5.09
N ALA A 15 16.44 -2.08 -6.15
CA ALA A 15 17.40 -3.17 -6.02
C ALA A 15 18.67 -2.73 -5.27
N ARG A 16 19.17 -1.52 -5.54
CA ARG A 16 20.29 -0.92 -4.79
C ARG A 16 19.93 -0.67 -3.34
N TRP A 17 18.76 -0.09 -3.08
CA TRP A 17 18.27 0.15 -1.72
C TRP A 17 18.17 -1.17 -0.93
N LEU A 18 17.70 -2.25 -1.57
CA LEU A 18 17.58 -3.57 -0.96
C LEU A 18 18.94 -4.19 -0.61
N ALA A 19 19.92 -4.06 -1.51
CA ALA A 19 21.29 -4.52 -1.24
C ALA A 19 21.91 -3.79 -0.04
N GLU A 20 21.76 -2.47 0.03
CA GLU A 20 22.25 -1.67 1.16
C GLU A 20 21.48 -1.96 2.45
N HIS A 21 20.16 -2.17 2.35
CA HIS A 21 19.34 -2.58 3.49
C HIS A 21 19.86 -3.90 4.09
N GLN A 22 20.13 -4.89 3.24
CA GLN A 22 20.66 -6.18 3.70
C GLN A 22 22.02 -6.04 4.39
N ARG A 23 22.89 -5.16 3.87
CA ARG A 23 24.20 -4.85 4.47
C ARG A 23 24.02 -4.24 5.86
N LEU A 24 23.22 -3.18 5.99
CA LEU A 24 22.96 -2.49 7.26
C LEU A 24 22.33 -3.41 8.31
N ILE A 25 21.39 -4.28 7.91
CA ILE A 25 20.77 -5.25 8.83
C ILE A 25 21.79 -6.31 9.30
N ASN A 26 22.70 -6.74 8.43
CA ASN A 26 23.76 -7.68 8.82
C ASN A 26 24.74 -7.03 9.81
N ASP A 27 25.14 -5.77 9.57
CA ASP A 27 26.00 -5.00 10.47
C ASP A 27 25.34 -4.83 11.85
N LEU A 28 24.06 -4.42 11.89
CA LEU A 28 23.30 -4.27 13.12
C LEU A 28 23.16 -5.60 13.87
N ARG A 29 22.88 -6.70 13.16
CA ARG A 29 22.81 -8.04 13.77
C ARG A 29 24.15 -8.45 14.38
N SER A 30 25.25 -8.18 13.69
CA SER A 30 26.59 -8.45 14.22
C SER A 30 26.88 -7.62 15.47
N ALA A 31 26.59 -6.32 15.43
CA ALA A 31 26.76 -5.40 16.55
C ALA A 31 26.00 -5.84 17.81
N VAL A 32 24.74 -6.23 17.66
CA VAL A 32 23.90 -6.75 18.76
C VAL A 32 24.48 -8.04 19.34
N ASN A 33 24.93 -8.97 18.49
CA ASN A 33 25.48 -10.24 18.93
C ASN A 33 26.87 -10.11 19.58
N SER A 34 27.70 -9.19 19.11
CA SER A 34 29.06 -8.94 19.60
C SER A 34 29.12 -7.99 20.79
N ARG A 35 27.98 -7.45 21.25
CA ARG A 35 27.88 -6.49 22.38
C ARG A 35 28.82 -5.29 22.21
N VAL A 36 28.77 -4.65 21.03
CA VAL A 36 29.49 -3.39 20.79
C VAL A 36 29.03 -2.29 21.74
N GLY A 37 29.82 -1.22 21.89
CA GLY A 37 29.48 -0.11 22.77
C GLY A 37 28.19 0.60 22.35
N GLU A 38 27.45 1.13 23.33
CA GLU A 38 26.15 1.83 23.13
C GLU A 38 26.22 2.92 22.04
N THR A 39 27.33 3.66 21.98
CA THR A 39 27.56 4.71 20.98
C THR A 39 27.64 4.15 19.55
N GLU A 40 28.32 3.03 19.36
CA GLU A 40 28.45 2.37 18.06
C GLU A 40 27.11 1.76 17.63
N LEU A 41 26.41 1.12 18.57
CA LEU A 41 25.07 0.60 18.32
C LEU A 41 24.08 1.71 17.94
N ARG A 42 24.13 2.86 18.63
CA ARG A 42 23.32 4.04 18.31
C ARG A 42 23.55 4.51 16.88
N ILE A 43 24.80 4.64 16.44
CA ILE A 43 25.15 5.06 15.07
C ILE A 43 24.54 4.09 14.03
N LEU A 44 24.63 2.78 14.27
CA LEU A 44 24.06 1.78 13.37
C LEU A 44 22.52 1.85 13.33
N VAL A 45 21.87 1.99 14.48
CA VAL A 45 20.41 2.16 14.57
C VAL A 45 19.97 3.42 13.83
N ASP A 46 20.61 4.56 14.09
CA ASP A 46 20.29 5.83 13.44
C ASP A 46 20.51 5.75 11.93
N GLY A 47 21.58 5.07 11.48
CA GLY A 47 21.84 4.80 10.07
C GLY A 47 20.75 3.96 9.40
N VAL A 48 20.29 2.89 10.06
CA VAL A 48 19.17 2.06 9.57
C VAL A 48 17.87 2.87 9.50
N MET A 49 17.59 3.69 10.52
CA MET A 49 16.40 4.53 10.55
C MET A 49 16.40 5.58 9.44
N LEU A 50 17.55 6.21 9.16
CA LEU A 50 17.73 7.09 8.02
C LEU A 50 17.55 6.35 6.69
N HIS A 51 18.07 5.13 6.56
CA HIS A 51 17.89 4.31 5.35
C HIS A 51 16.41 3.96 5.07
N TYR A 52 15.61 3.77 6.12
CA TYR A 52 14.16 3.61 5.97
C TYR A 52 13.47 4.88 5.45
N SER A 53 13.96 6.07 5.79
CA SER A 53 13.40 7.31 5.21
C SER A 53 13.57 7.38 3.69
N GLU A 54 14.65 6.78 3.17
CA GLU A 54 15.01 6.82 1.75
C GLU A 54 14.06 5.99 0.88
N ILE A 55 13.55 4.84 1.38
CA ILE A 55 12.57 4.06 0.62
C ILE A 55 11.24 4.81 0.44
N PHE A 56 10.83 5.62 1.43
CA PHE A 56 9.66 6.47 1.29
C PHE A 56 9.89 7.57 0.25
N ARG A 57 11.10 8.14 0.17
CA ARG A 57 11.48 9.10 -0.87
C ARG A 57 11.40 8.48 -2.27
N LEU A 58 11.95 7.29 -2.46
CA LEU A 58 11.89 6.55 -3.74
C LEU A 58 10.44 6.27 -4.16
N LYS A 59 9.62 5.77 -3.21
CA LYS A 59 8.19 5.51 -3.43
C LYS A 59 7.42 6.78 -3.84
N ASN A 60 7.70 7.92 -3.21
CA ASN A 60 7.06 9.20 -3.55
C ASN A 60 7.42 9.66 -4.97
N ILE A 61 8.69 9.58 -5.36
CA ILE A 61 9.15 9.93 -6.72
C ILE A 61 8.49 9.04 -7.77
N ALA A 62 8.38 7.75 -7.50
CA ALA A 62 7.72 6.80 -8.39
C ALA A 62 6.21 7.08 -8.50
N ALA A 63 5.53 7.31 -7.38
CA ALA A 63 4.10 7.63 -7.36
C ALA A 63 3.77 8.93 -8.11
N LYS A 64 4.63 9.95 -8.02
CA LYS A 64 4.49 11.19 -8.82
C LYS A 64 4.68 10.98 -10.32
N SER A 65 5.44 9.94 -10.69
CA SER A 65 5.76 9.64 -12.09
C SER A 65 4.70 8.76 -12.74
N ASP A 66 4.24 7.74 -12.03
CA ASP A 66 3.14 6.86 -12.43
C ASP A 66 2.52 6.23 -11.17
N VAL A 67 1.43 6.83 -10.70
CA VAL A 67 0.68 6.33 -9.55
C VAL A 67 0.07 4.96 -9.85
N PHE A 68 -0.32 4.66 -11.09
CA PHE A 68 -0.94 3.37 -11.41
C PHE A 68 0.08 2.24 -11.38
N HIS A 69 1.33 2.49 -11.75
CA HIS A 69 2.40 1.49 -11.60
C HIS A 69 2.64 1.10 -10.13
N ILE A 70 2.53 2.07 -9.20
CA ILE A 70 2.68 1.83 -7.76
C ILE A 70 1.42 1.19 -7.15
N PHE A 71 0.22 1.56 -7.60
CA PHE A 71 -1.05 1.12 -7.00
C PHE A 71 -1.67 -0.12 -7.68
N SER A 72 -1.28 -0.48 -8.91
CA SER A 72 -1.85 -1.65 -9.62
C SER A 72 -1.19 -2.98 -9.28
N GLY A 73 -0.08 -2.97 -8.52
CA GLY A 73 0.52 -4.18 -7.94
C GLY A 73 0.75 -5.28 -8.98
N MET A 74 1.35 -4.93 -10.13
CA MET A 74 1.44 -5.80 -11.29
C MET A 74 2.17 -7.13 -11.07
N TRP A 75 2.70 -7.43 -9.88
CA TRP A 75 3.51 -8.63 -9.67
C TRP A 75 3.06 -9.57 -8.54
N LYS A 76 1.91 -9.41 -7.85
CA LYS A 76 1.58 -10.28 -6.69
C LYS A 76 0.07 -10.53 -6.41
N PHE A 77 -0.26 -11.67 -5.77
CA PHE A 77 -1.59 -12.31 -5.65
C PHE A 77 -2.62 -11.51 -4.82
N PRO A 78 -3.95 -11.79 -4.92
CA PRO A 78 -5.00 -11.02 -4.23
C PRO A 78 -4.88 -10.95 -2.70
N ALA A 79 -4.31 -11.97 -2.04
CA ALA A 79 -4.04 -11.95 -0.60
C ALA A 79 -2.95 -10.94 -0.21
N GLU A 80 -2.11 -10.53 -1.16
CA GLU A 80 -1.06 -9.53 -0.94
C GLU A 80 -1.60 -8.10 -1.14
N ARG A 81 -2.78 -7.88 -1.74
CA ARG A 81 -3.33 -6.52 -1.95
C ARG A 81 -3.63 -5.77 -0.64
N CYS A 82 -3.95 -6.47 0.44
CA CYS A 82 -4.06 -5.87 1.77
C CYS A 82 -2.70 -5.60 2.45
N PHE A 83 -1.62 -6.25 2.00
CA PHE A 83 -0.23 -5.97 2.42
C PHE A 83 0.47 -4.93 1.53
N MET A 84 -0.09 -4.59 0.35
CA MET A 84 0.64 -3.95 -0.76
C MET A 84 0.38 -2.46 -0.98
N TRP A 85 -0.37 -1.76 -0.12
CA TRP A 85 -0.60 -0.32 -0.32
C TRP A 85 0.63 0.58 -0.19
N LEU A 86 1.86 0.03 -0.01
CA LEU A 86 3.15 0.62 -0.45
C LEU A 86 4.34 -0.27 -0.01
N GLY A 87 4.42 -1.55 -0.40
CA GLY A 87 5.62 -2.39 -0.20
C GLY A 87 6.25 -2.32 1.21
N GLY A 88 5.45 -2.62 2.24
CA GLY A 88 5.85 -2.54 3.64
C GLY A 88 4.83 -3.23 4.55
N PHE A 89 5.02 -3.08 5.85
CA PHE A 89 4.17 -3.67 6.89
C PHE A 89 3.02 -2.75 7.30
N ARG A 90 1.92 -3.32 7.82
CA ARG A 90 0.93 -2.57 8.62
C ARG A 90 1.62 -2.11 9.90
N SER A 91 1.58 -0.81 10.19
CA SER A 91 2.33 -0.23 11.31
C SER A 91 1.77 -0.74 12.63
N SER A 92 0.45 -0.86 12.72
CA SER A 92 -0.26 -1.48 13.84
C SER A 92 0.18 -2.93 14.09
N ASP A 93 0.40 -3.74 13.06
CA ASP A 93 0.84 -5.14 13.18
C ASP A 93 2.30 -5.26 13.65
N VAL A 94 3.20 -4.40 13.17
CA VAL A 94 4.58 -4.37 13.68
C VAL A 94 4.60 -4.00 15.16
N LEU A 95 3.84 -2.98 15.56
CA LEU A 95 3.74 -2.60 16.97
C LEU A 95 3.16 -3.72 17.83
N LYS A 96 2.20 -4.49 17.30
CA LYS A 96 1.66 -5.68 17.95
C LYS A 96 2.71 -6.79 18.13
N MET A 97 3.57 -7.02 17.14
CA MET A 97 4.66 -8.00 17.25
C MET A 97 5.73 -7.58 18.24
N LEU A 98 6.09 -6.29 18.27
CA LEU A 98 7.13 -5.76 19.16
C LEU A 98 6.79 -5.95 20.64
N GLY A 99 5.51 -5.77 21.02
CA GLY A 99 5.04 -6.00 22.39
C GLY A 99 5.24 -7.45 22.88
N ASN A 100 5.36 -8.42 21.97
CA ASN A 100 5.53 -9.84 22.32
C ASN A 100 6.99 -10.32 22.26
N GLN A 101 7.91 -9.53 21.69
CA GLN A 101 9.29 -9.97 21.41
C GLN A 101 10.36 -9.22 22.22
N ILE A 102 10.02 -8.07 22.79
CA ILE A 102 10.96 -7.23 23.54
C ILE A 102 10.54 -7.29 25.01
N GLU A 103 11.12 -8.22 25.77
CA GLU A 103 10.97 -8.28 27.23
C GLU A 103 12.36 -8.16 27.88
N PRO A 104 12.52 -7.38 28.96
CA PRO A 104 11.48 -6.67 29.72
C PRO A 104 11.29 -5.20 29.27
N LEU A 105 10.04 -4.81 29.01
CA LEU A 105 9.62 -3.41 28.83
C LEU A 105 8.97 -2.88 30.12
N THR A 106 9.13 -1.58 30.39
CA THR A 106 8.41 -0.93 31.50
C THR A 106 6.93 -0.76 31.17
N GLU A 107 6.06 -0.67 32.18
CA GLU A 107 4.63 -0.39 31.98
C GLU A 107 4.40 0.89 31.16
N GLN A 108 5.22 1.92 31.36
CA GLN A 108 5.15 3.16 30.60
C GLN A 108 5.49 2.94 29.11
N GLN A 109 6.48 2.10 28.81
CA GLN A 109 6.83 1.76 27.41
C GLN A 109 5.72 0.92 26.76
N LEU A 110 5.16 -0.05 27.48
CA LEU A 110 4.02 -0.85 27.01
C LEU A 110 2.83 0.04 26.68
N MET A 111 2.44 0.92 27.60
CA MET A 111 1.36 1.88 27.38
C MET A 111 1.63 2.79 26.17
N GLY A 112 2.87 3.24 26.00
CA GLY A 112 3.29 4.01 24.83
C GLY A 112 3.11 3.25 23.51
N ILE A 113 3.54 1.98 23.48
CA ILE A 113 3.40 1.10 22.31
C ILE A 113 1.92 0.84 22.00
N TYR A 114 1.10 0.55 23.01
CA TYR A 114 -0.34 0.34 22.84
C TYR A 114 -1.04 1.58 22.29
N ASN A 115 -0.74 2.76 22.82
CA ASN A 115 -1.33 4.01 22.32
C ASN A 115 -0.94 4.28 20.86
N LEU A 116 0.33 4.07 20.50
CA LEU A 116 0.81 4.22 19.14
C LEU A 116 0.16 3.20 18.19
N GLN A 117 -0.02 1.96 18.65
CA GLN A 117 -0.71 0.92 17.89
C GLN A 117 -2.15 1.32 17.57
N GLN A 118 -2.90 1.78 18.57
CA GLN A 118 -4.29 2.21 18.39
C GLN A 118 -4.41 3.40 17.45
N SER A 119 -3.55 4.42 17.64
CA SER A 119 -3.52 5.58 16.75
C SER A 119 -3.17 5.19 15.30
N SER A 120 -2.21 4.28 15.11
CA SER A 120 -1.83 3.77 13.79
C SER A 120 -2.98 3.04 13.12
N GLN A 121 -3.68 2.16 13.86
CA GLN A 121 -4.82 1.40 13.34
C GLN A 121 -5.96 2.33 12.90
N GLN A 122 -6.29 3.36 13.69
CA GLN A 122 -7.31 4.34 13.33
C GLN A 122 -6.97 5.09 12.03
N ALA A 123 -5.71 5.49 11.87
CA ALA A 123 -5.25 6.14 10.65
C ALA A 123 -5.30 5.20 9.44
N GLU A 124 -4.91 3.92 9.61
CA GLU A 124 -4.99 2.87 8.59
C GLU A 124 -6.45 2.62 8.13
N ASP A 125 -7.40 2.58 9.08
CA ASP A 125 -8.82 2.37 8.78
C ASP A 125 -9.44 3.58 8.06
N ALA A 126 -9.12 4.80 8.52
CA ALA A 126 -9.58 6.02 7.86
C ALA A 126 -9.06 6.13 6.42
N LEU A 127 -7.79 5.75 6.20
CA LEU A 127 -7.19 5.72 4.88
C LEU A 127 -7.89 4.71 3.96
N SER A 128 -8.11 3.49 4.45
CA SER A 128 -8.78 2.41 3.71
C SER A 128 -10.18 2.83 3.27
N GLN A 129 -10.96 3.42 4.19
CA GLN A 129 -12.29 3.95 3.88
C GLN A 129 -12.24 5.09 2.84
N GLY A 130 -11.30 6.03 2.98
CA GLY A 130 -11.12 7.13 2.04
C GLY A 130 -10.80 6.64 0.62
N MET A 131 -9.99 5.58 0.50
CA MET A 131 -9.62 4.97 -0.78
C MET A 131 -10.79 4.25 -1.44
N GLU A 132 -11.56 3.48 -0.68
CA GLU A 132 -12.79 2.84 -1.18
C GLU A 132 -13.80 3.87 -1.69
N ALA A 133 -14.01 4.95 -0.93
CA ALA A 133 -14.89 6.04 -1.33
C ALA A 133 -14.40 6.73 -2.61
N LEU A 134 -13.09 6.98 -2.73
CA LEU A 134 -12.50 7.58 -3.93
C LEU A 134 -12.68 6.68 -5.15
N GLN A 135 -12.37 5.39 -5.03
CA GLN A 135 -12.52 4.42 -6.11
C GLN A 135 -13.98 4.34 -6.58
N GLN A 136 -14.92 4.29 -5.63
CA GLN A 136 -16.34 4.25 -5.94
C GLN A 136 -16.79 5.52 -6.68
N SER A 137 -16.39 6.70 -6.17
CA SER A 137 -16.71 7.99 -6.79
C SER A 137 -16.20 8.11 -8.22
N LEU A 138 -14.93 7.75 -8.46
CA LEU A 138 -14.34 7.76 -9.80
C LEU A 138 -15.07 6.80 -10.75
N ALA A 139 -15.41 5.60 -10.28
CA ALA A 139 -16.14 4.64 -11.08
C ALA A 139 -17.57 5.12 -11.40
N ASP A 140 -18.26 5.75 -10.45
CA ASP A 140 -19.58 6.33 -10.68
C ASP A 140 -19.56 7.48 -11.68
N LEU A 141 -18.56 8.36 -11.59
CA LEU A 141 -18.38 9.45 -12.55
C LEU A 141 -18.17 8.93 -13.98
N LEU A 142 -17.32 7.91 -14.16
CA LEU A 142 -17.08 7.28 -15.47
C LEU A 142 -18.35 6.62 -16.02
N ARG A 143 -19.12 5.91 -15.18
CA ARG A 143 -20.41 5.31 -15.57
C ARG A 143 -21.40 6.39 -16.02
N GLN A 144 -21.53 7.48 -15.26
CA GLN A 144 -22.43 8.59 -15.59
C GLN A 144 -22.04 9.25 -16.92
N GLN A 145 -20.76 9.57 -17.12
CA GLN A 145 -20.26 10.14 -18.37
C GLN A 145 -20.54 9.21 -19.56
N THR A 146 -20.30 7.90 -19.40
CA THR A 146 -20.58 6.92 -20.45
C THR A 146 -22.06 6.89 -20.82
N LEU A 147 -22.95 6.87 -19.82
CA LEU A 147 -24.40 6.89 -20.05
C LEU A 147 -24.85 8.18 -20.76
N GLN A 148 -24.32 9.34 -20.36
CA GLN A 148 -24.61 10.61 -21.02
C GLN A 148 -24.16 10.61 -22.49
N GLN A 149 -22.96 10.10 -22.79
CA GLN A 149 -22.47 9.99 -24.16
C GLN A 149 -23.34 9.03 -24.99
N LEU A 150 -23.72 7.88 -24.42
CA LEU A 150 -24.63 6.94 -25.08
C LEU A 150 -25.98 7.59 -25.42
N GLN A 151 -26.55 8.41 -24.53
CA GLN A 151 -27.80 9.13 -24.81
C GLN A 151 -27.68 10.14 -25.96
N ARG A 152 -26.48 10.71 -26.18
CA ARG A 152 -26.24 11.63 -27.30
C ARG A 152 -26.09 10.92 -28.64
N ILE A 153 -25.62 9.67 -28.63
CA ILE A 153 -25.31 8.90 -29.85
C ILE A 153 -26.50 8.01 -30.26
N LEU A 154 -27.23 7.46 -29.29
CA LEU A 154 -28.27 6.47 -29.53
C LEU A 154 -29.65 7.11 -29.74
N THR A 155 -30.44 6.50 -30.60
CA THR A 155 -31.89 6.77 -30.67
C THR A 155 -32.60 6.23 -29.42
N THR A 156 -33.79 6.75 -29.13
CA THR A 156 -34.59 6.34 -27.96
C THR A 156 -34.80 4.82 -27.88
N ARG A 157 -35.07 4.15 -29.02
CA ARG A 157 -35.24 2.68 -29.05
C ARG A 157 -33.94 1.92 -28.77
N GLN A 158 -32.80 2.43 -29.25
CA GLN A 158 -31.50 1.82 -28.97
C GLN A 158 -31.11 2.01 -27.50
N ALA A 159 -31.34 3.20 -26.93
CA ALA A 159 -31.10 3.46 -25.51
C ALA A 159 -31.92 2.53 -24.61
N ALA A 160 -33.21 2.31 -24.93
CA ALA A 160 -34.05 1.36 -24.22
C ALA A 160 -33.47 -0.07 -24.21
N ARG A 161 -32.98 -0.55 -25.36
CA ARG A 161 -32.35 -1.88 -25.46
C ARG A 161 -31.06 -1.98 -24.64
N VAL A 162 -30.23 -0.93 -24.65
CA VAL A 162 -28.99 -0.88 -23.85
C VAL A 162 -29.29 -0.90 -22.36
N ILE A 163 -30.29 -0.14 -21.89
CA ILE A 163 -30.70 -0.14 -20.48
C ILE A 163 -31.15 -1.55 -20.04
N LEU A 164 -31.95 -2.24 -20.86
CA LEU A 164 -32.37 -3.62 -20.58
C LEU A 164 -31.16 -4.56 -20.50
N ALA A 165 -30.22 -4.48 -21.46
CA ALA A 165 -29.02 -5.30 -21.44
C ALA A 165 -28.13 -5.07 -20.20
N ILE A 166 -28.00 -3.81 -19.76
CA ILE A 166 -27.28 -3.45 -18.52
C ILE A 166 -27.98 -4.08 -17.29
N ASN A 167 -29.31 -4.04 -17.24
CA ASN A 167 -30.08 -4.62 -16.13
C ASN A 167 -29.94 -6.15 -16.06
N ASP A 168 -30.00 -6.82 -17.21
CA ASP A 168 -29.81 -8.27 -17.32
C ASP A 168 -28.40 -8.67 -16.87
N TYR A 169 -27.37 -7.92 -17.31
CA TYR A 169 -26.00 -8.13 -16.88
C TYR A 169 -25.83 -7.97 -15.36
N LYS A 170 -26.37 -6.89 -14.77
CA LYS A 170 -26.34 -6.67 -13.31
C LYS A 170 -27.04 -7.77 -12.52
N SER A 171 -28.16 -8.29 -13.05
CA SER A 171 -28.91 -9.38 -12.42
C SER A 171 -28.12 -10.68 -12.43
N ARG A 172 -27.47 -11.01 -13.56
CA ARG A 172 -26.59 -12.18 -13.68
C ARG A 172 -25.38 -12.08 -12.76
N LEU A 173 -24.74 -10.92 -12.68
CA LEU A 173 -23.63 -10.68 -11.75
C LEU A 173 -24.03 -10.92 -10.30
N ARG A 174 -25.20 -10.41 -9.87
CA ARG A 174 -25.72 -10.63 -8.51
C ARG A 174 -25.99 -12.11 -8.22
N ALA A 175 -26.56 -12.83 -9.18
CA ALA A 175 -26.79 -14.27 -9.04
C ALA A 175 -25.48 -15.07 -8.93
N LEU A 176 -24.42 -14.63 -9.63
CA LEU A 176 -23.09 -15.23 -9.51
C LEU A 176 -22.43 -14.90 -8.17
N SER A 177 -22.54 -13.65 -7.69
CA SER A 177 -21.92 -13.26 -6.41
C SER A 177 -22.58 -13.91 -5.19
N SER A 178 -23.84 -14.34 -5.29
CA SER A 178 -24.52 -15.07 -4.21
C SER A 178 -24.12 -16.55 -4.10
N LEU A 179 -23.29 -17.05 -5.02
CA LEU A 179 -22.80 -18.43 -5.03
C LEU A 179 -21.40 -18.60 -4.41
N TRP A 180 -20.80 -17.50 -3.95
CA TRP A 180 -19.48 -17.43 -3.31
C TRP A 180 -19.60 -16.72 -1.96
#